data_AF-A0A1I2FQI9-F1
#
_entry.id   AF-A0A1I2FQI9-F1
#
_cell.length_a   1.000
_cell.length_b   1.000
_cell.length_c   1.000
_cell.angle_alpha   90.00
_cell.angle_beta   90.00
_cell.angle_gamma   90.00
#
_symmetry.space_group_name_H-M   'P 1'
#
loop_
_entity.id
_entity.type
_entity.pdbx_description
1 polymer ?
#
loop_
_entity_poly.entity_id
_entity_poly.type
_entity_poly.pdbx_seq_one_letter_code
_entity_poly.pdbx_strand_id
1 'polypeptide(L)'
;MSTPPSRLPSLSAPPRDPAEYFALLAPLRCDRAVRCGEIGASERERCLREQPRARVLLGVERGLQAGRYRFDPARAAACLRLLAEAACAVDHEVLPAGCLGGAVPAGLLPAVAPGGACERWEECIDGRCTGELGCPGQCRAHTPAAGGPCGADTLCSDGLYCDRDVCRPRGDLGAPCDGHWHACRPGLVCQGYVAPVHEPHAYRRKQLGVCEARPDAGRPCHRVSLGHDCAPAQFCDFSAAEPRCRARSPAGAACSWQDACADGLRCDGLRLSAAVNGAGERRLEAPGVCRPVADADAPCDPAAAETRCPIDMRCGDDGRCRPRGDTGATCRERNDCGPYHHCEPATRTCQPDAALGEPCRPDRGGGRGDAGPCFLGACDPAARRCVGACSRGN
;
A
#
# COMPACT_ATOMS: atom_id res chain seq x y z
N MET A 1 15.58 -22.76 -16.21
CA MET A 1 16.65 -22.80 -15.20
C MET A 1 16.84 -21.37 -14.73
N SER A 2 16.31 -21.01 -13.56
CA SER A 2 16.43 -19.64 -13.05
C SER A 2 17.86 -19.42 -12.58
N THR A 3 18.54 -18.42 -13.14
CA THR A 3 19.84 -17.95 -12.65
C THR A 3 19.70 -17.70 -11.14
N PRO A 4 20.60 -18.23 -10.29
CA PRO A 4 20.54 -17.95 -8.87
C PRO A 4 20.55 -16.43 -8.66
N PRO A 5 19.79 -15.91 -7.69
CA PRO A 5 19.73 -14.49 -7.44
C PRO A 5 21.15 -13.94 -7.31
N SER A 6 21.45 -12.89 -8.08
CA SER A 6 22.73 -12.17 -7.98
C SER A 6 23.05 -11.97 -6.51
N ARG A 7 24.26 -12.39 -6.09
CA ARG A 7 24.70 -12.23 -4.70
C ARG A 7 24.38 -10.80 -4.28
N LEU A 8 23.52 -10.65 -3.28
CA LEU A 8 23.16 -9.34 -2.76
C LEU A 8 24.46 -8.61 -2.42
N PRO A 9 24.58 -7.31 -2.78
CA PRO A 9 25.73 -6.53 -2.34
C PRO A 9 25.84 -6.68 -0.83
N SER A 10 27.06 -6.92 -0.34
CA SER A 10 27.31 -7.09 1.09
C SER A 10 26.79 -5.86 1.84
N LEU A 11 25.68 -6.01 2.57
CA LEU A 11 25.10 -4.96 3.43
C LEU A 11 25.89 -4.81 4.75
N SER A 12 27.20 -5.05 4.71
CA SER A 12 28.08 -5.10 5.88
C SER A 12 28.39 -3.72 6.46
N ALA A 13 28.18 -2.65 5.70
CA ALA A 13 28.32 -1.27 6.16
C ALA A 13 27.02 -0.50 5.94
N PRO A 14 26.65 0.43 6.85
CA PRO A 14 25.53 1.32 6.62
C PRO A 14 25.81 2.27 5.44
N PRO A 15 24.79 2.63 4.64
CA PRO A 15 24.94 3.63 3.59
C PRO A 15 25.38 4.97 4.21
N ARG A 16 26.30 5.68 3.54
CA ARG A 16 26.92 6.92 4.05
C ARG A 16 26.06 8.15 3.82
N ASP A 17 25.26 8.13 2.76
CA ASP A 17 24.41 9.25 2.36
C ASP A 17 23.11 8.76 1.69
N PRO A 18 22.13 9.67 1.43
CA PRO A 18 20.90 9.30 0.74
C PRO A 18 21.10 8.68 -0.64
N ALA A 19 22.09 9.12 -1.41
CA ALA A 19 22.28 8.63 -2.77
C ALA A 19 22.72 7.15 -2.76
N GLU A 20 23.67 6.80 -1.89
CA GLU A 20 24.09 5.41 -1.65
C GLU A 20 22.93 4.56 -1.12
N TYR A 21 22.15 5.07 -0.15
CA TYR A 21 20.97 4.37 0.34
C TYR A 21 19.98 4.05 -0.77
N PHE A 22 19.66 5.01 -1.64
CA PHE A 22 18.72 4.79 -2.73
C PHE A 22 19.24 3.85 -3.81
N ALA A 23 20.55 3.89 -4.10
CA ALA A 23 21.18 2.96 -5.02
C ALA A 23 21.09 1.50 -4.53
N LEU A 24 21.14 1.29 -3.20
CA LEU A 24 20.95 -0.03 -2.58
C LEU A 24 19.46 -0.41 -2.44
N LEU A 25 18.60 0.57 -2.16
CA LEU A 25 17.17 0.36 -1.92
C LEU A 25 16.43 -0.13 -3.16
N ALA A 26 16.70 0.47 -4.32
CA ALA A 26 16.03 0.16 -5.58
C ALA A 26 16.12 -1.33 -5.98
N PRO A 27 17.31 -1.96 -6.06
CA PRO A 27 17.41 -3.38 -6.38
C PRO A 27 16.76 -4.26 -5.32
N LEU A 28 16.90 -3.96 -4.02
CA LEU A 28 16.26 -4.74 -2.96
C LEU A 28 14.73 -4.71 -3.04
N ARG A 29 14.14 -3.54 -3.36
CA ARG A 29 12.70 -3.42 -3.57
C ARG A 29 12.24 -4.22 -4.78
N CYS A 30 12.93 -4.12 -5.91
CA CYS A 30 12.57 -4.87 -7.11
C CYS A 30 12.79 -6.38 -6.95
N ASP A 31 13.88 -6.81 -6.31
CA ASP A 31 14.16 -8.21 -6.00
C ASP A 31 13.11 -8.80 -5.07
N ARG A 32 12.71 -8.02 -4.05
CA ARG A 32 11.62 -8.40 -3.17
C ARG A 32 10.30 -8.48 -3.94
N ALA A 33 9.96 -7.50 -4.76
CA ALA A 33 8.72 -7.49 -5.53
C ALA A 33 8.61 -8.73 -6.44
N VAL A 34 9.72 -9.14 -7.09
CA VAL A 34 9.79 -10.40 -7.86
C VAL A 34 9.62 -11.60 -6.94
N ARG A 35 10.39 -11.69 -5.84
CA ARG A 35 10.33 -12.79 -4.87
C ARG A 35 8.92 -12.97 -4.30
N CYS A 36 8.23 -11.86 -4.07
CA CYS A 36 6.91 -11.80 -3.46
C CYS A 36 5.77 -11.92 -4.46
N GLY A 37 6.07 -12.00 -5.76
CA GLY A 37 5.05 -12.13 -6.78
C GLY A 37 4.25 -10.85 -7.03
N GLU A 38 4.73 -9.70 -6.54
CA GLU A 38 4.15 -8.40 -6.85
C GLU A 38 4.39 -8.06 -8.31
N ILE A 39 5.58 -8.38 -8.84
CA ILE A 39 5.95 -8.20 -10.25
C ILE A 39 6.51 -9.51 -10.83
N GLY A 40 6.46 -9.63 -12.16
CA GLY A 40 7.13 -10.73 -12.87
C GLY A 40 8.65 -10.56 -12.82
N ALA A 41 9.40 -11.66 -12.92
CA ALA A 41 10.85 -11.60 -13.09
C ALA A 41 11.24 -10.82 -14.36
N SER A 42 10.41 -10.89 -15.42
CA SER A 42 10.56 -10.09 -16.64
C SER A 42 10.49 -8.57 -16.40
N GLU A 43 9.76 -8.14 -15.36
CA GLU A 43 9.54 -6.71 -15.05
C GLU A 43 10.59 -6.13 -14.12
N ARG A 44 11.55 -6.94 -13.66
CA ARG A 44 12.58 -6.50 -12.73
C ARG A 44 13.38 -5.31 -13.27
N GLU A 45 13.80 -5.37 -14.53
CA GLU A 45 14.57 -4.28 -15.15
C GLU A 45 13.74 -3.01 -15.30
N ARG A 46 12.45 -3.16 -15.60
CA ARG A 46 11.51 -2.04 -15.63
C ARG A 46 11.38 -1.41 -14.26
N CYS A 47 11.14 -2.22 -13.22
CA CYS A 47 11.09 -1.74 -11.83
C CYS A 47 12.33 -0.92 -11.49
N LEU A 48 13.54 -1.38 -11.83
CA LEU A 48 14.79 -0.66 -11.58
C LEU A 48 14.84 0.72 -12.28
N ARG A 49 14.36 0.80 -13.52
CA ARG A 49 14.30 2.07 -14.27
C ARG A 49 13.29 3.06 -13.68
N GLU A 50 12.22 2.57 -13.08
CA GLU A 50 11.14 3.41 -12.53
C GLU A 50 11.38 3.91 -11.11
N GLN A 51 12.21 3.24 -10.30
CA GLN A 51 12.48 3.65 -8.91
C GLN A 51 12.94 5.12 -8.75
N PRO A 52 13.85 5.67 -9.58
CA PRO A 52 14.20 7.09 -9.52
C PRO A 52 13.00 8.02 -9.75
N ARG A 53 12.10 7.65 -10.68
CA ARG A 53 10.91 8.45 -10.99
C ARG A 53 9.98 8.53 -9.80
N ALA A 54 9.72 7.41 -9.12
CA ALA A 54 8.90 7.38 -7.92
C ALA A 54 9.41 8.37 -6.84
N ARG A 55 10.74 8.49 -6.67
CA ARG A 55 11.33 9.44 -5.72
C ARG A 55 11.05 10.91 -6.08
N VAL A 56 11.20 11.24 -7.36
CA VAL A 56 10.95 12.59 -7.87
C VAL A 56 9.48 12.94 -7.73
N LEU A 57 8.60 12.02 -8.11
CA LEU A 57 7.14 12.17 -7.99
C LEU A 57 6.70 12.37 -6.53
N LEU A 58 7.35 11.70 -5.59
CA LEU A 58 7.11 11.88 -4.16
C LEU A 58 7.80 13.12 -3.55
N GLY A 59 8.56 13.91 -4.33
CA GLY A 59 9.19 15.14 -3.84
C GLY A 59 10.30 14.94 -2.79
N VAL A 60 10.84 13.72 -2.66
CA VAL A 60 11.82 13.37 -1.62
C VAL A 60 13.12 14.17 -1.77
N GLU A 61 13.59 14.35 -3.00
CA GLU A 61 14.82 15.11 -3.29
C GLU A 61 14.67 16.58 -2.95
N ARG A 62 13.52 17.18 -3.26
CA ARG A 62 13.21 18.57 -2.89
C ARG A 62 13.20 18.74 -1.38
N GLY A 63 12.59 17.81 -0.64
CA GLY A 63 12.58 17.84 0.82
C GLY A 63 13.99 17.71 1.43
N LEU A 64 14.85 16.86 0.86
CA LEU A 64 16.26 16.75 1.27
C LEU A 64 17.03 18.06 1.01
N GLN A 65 16.90 18.63 -0.18
CA GLN A 65 17.55 19.89 -0.55
C GLN A 65 17.09 21.07 0.31
N ALA A 66 15.80 21.09 0.68
CA ALA A 66 15.21 22.08 1.55
C ALA A 66 15.50 21.85 3.05
N GLY A 67 16.25 20.81 3.42
CA GLY A 67 16.56 20.49 4.81
C GLY A 67 15.36 20.00 5.63
N ARG A 68 14.28 19.57 4.96
CA ARG A 68 13.05 19.05 5.60
C ARG A 68 13.14 17.57 5.97
N TYR A 69 14.17 16.89 5.47
CA TYR A 69 14.56 15.54 5.88
C TYR A 69 16.00 15.50 6.34
N ARG A 70 16.29 14.66 7.33
CA ARG A 70 17.64 14.29 7.76
C ARG A 70 17.89 12.82 7.46
N PHE A 71 19.06 12.50 6.90
CA PHE A 71 19.45 11.11 6.68
C PHE A 71 19.88 10.43 7.98
N ASP A 72 19.41 9.20 8.20
CA ASP A 72 19.83 8.32 9.29
C ASP A 72 20.41 7.02 8.70
N PRO A 73 21.75 6.86 8.72
CA PRO A 73 22.42 5.70 8.11
C PRO A 73 22.09 4.38 8.83
N ALA A 74 21.82 4.42 10.14
CA ALA A 74 21.51 3.23 10.91
C ALA A 74 20.08 2.72 10.61
N ARG A 75 19.11 3.62 10.53
CA ARG A 75 17.74 3.28 10.09
C ARG A 75 17.72 2.81 8.64
N ALA A 76 18.48 3.46 7.77
CA ALA A 76 18.65 3.03 6.38
C ALA A 76 19.17 1.59 6.30
N ALA A 77 20.26 1.27 7.02
CA ALA A 77 20.83 -0.08 7.07
C ALA A 77 19.88 -1.13 7.64
N ALA A 78 19.13 -0.80 8.70
CA ALA A 78 18.11 -1.68 9.26
C ALA A 78 17.02 -1.99 8.24
N CYS A 79 16.54 -0.98 7.50
CA CYS A 79 15.55 -1.20 6.46
C CYS A 79 16.09 -2.03 5.29
N LEU A 80 17.32 -1.79 4.81
CA LEU A 80 17.90 -2.58 3.72
C LEU A 80 18.00 -4.07 4.08
N ARG A 81 18.45 -4.39 5.31
CA ARG A 81 18.49 -5.78 5.81
C ARG A 81 17.10 -6.40 5.89
N LEU A 82 16.13 -5.65 6.42
CA LEU A 82 14.74 -6.12 6.49
C LEU A 82 14.17 -6.42 5.10
N LEU A 83 14.41 -5.57 4.10
CA LEU A 83 13.94 -5.82 2.73
C LEU A 83 14.58 -7.08 2.12
N ALA A 84 15.87 -7.27 2.38
CA ALA A 84 16.61 -8.44 1.92
C ALA A 84 16.00 -9.74 2.50
N GLU A 85 15.69 -9.75 3.80
CA GLU A 85 15.40 -10.96 4.57
C GLU A 85 13.91 -11.23 4.81
N ALA A 86 13.06 -10.19 4.84
CA ALA A 86 11.67 -10.34 5.27
C ALA A 86 10.86 -11.27 4.35
N ALA A 87 9.96 -12.04 4.97
CA ALA A 87 8.86 -12.72 4.29
C ALA A 87 8.02 -11.71 3.50
N CYS A 88 7.23 -12.17 2.54
CA CYS A 88 6.41 -11.29 1.70
C CYS A 88 5.19 -10.76 2.45
N ALA A 89 4.57 -11.62 3.25
CA ALA A 89 3.61 -11.20 4.26
C ALA A 89 4.35 -10.62 5.47
N VAL A 90 4.38 -9.30 5.56
CA VAL A 90 4.94 -8.56 6.70
C VAL A 90 3.82 -7.95 7.52
N ASP A 91 3.99 -7.95 8.84
CA ASP A 91 3.11 -7.16 9.69
C ASP A 91 3.55 -5.69 9.63
N HIS A 92 2.75 -4.84 8.99
CA HIS A 92 3.09 -3.42 8.81
C HIS A 92 3.32 -2.68 10.13
N GLU A 93 2.78 -3.17 11.24
CA GLU A 93 2.92 -2.55 12.56
C GLU A 93 4.30 -2.77 13.19
N VAL A 94 5.02 -3.84 12.79
CA VAL A 94 6.37 -4.12 13.33
C VAL A 94 7.49 -3.60 12.42
N LEU A 95 7.14 -3.11 11.23
CA LEU A 95 8.11 -2.58 10.29
C LEU A 95 8.55 -1.17 10.71
N PRO A 96 9.84 -0.85 10.56
CA PRO A 96 10.27 0.54 10.55
C PRO A 96 9.44 1.33 9.53
N ALA A 97 8.79 2.40 10.00
CA ALA A 97 8.00 3.28 9.15
C ALA A 97 8.79 3.69 7.90
N GLY A 98 8.16 3.60 6.72
CA GLY A 98 8.80 3.95 5.45
C GLY A 98 9.58 2.83 4.76
N CYS A 99 9.73 1.64 5.37
CA CYS A 99 10.57 0.60 4.77
C CYS A 99 9.88 -0.11 3.58
N LEU A 100 8.63 -0.55 3.76
CA LEU A 100 7.84 -1.31 2.77
C LEU A 100 6.65 -0.51 2.22
N GLY A 101 6.91 0.65 1.61
CA GLY A 101 5.88 1.38 0.86
C GLY A 101 5.30 2.63 1.55
N GLY A 102 6.02 3.22 2.50
CA GLY A 102 5.68 4.55 2.98
C GLY A 102 6.07 5.64 1.98
N ALA A 103 5.39 6.78 2.09
CA ALA A 103 5.61 7.92 1.21
C ALA A 103 6.97 8.61 1.46
N VAL A 104 7.62 8.32 2.58
CA VAL A 104 9.02 8.66 2.87
C VAL A 104 9.81 7.38 3.20
N PRO A 105 10.95 7.15 2.55
CA PRO A 105 11.85 6.04 2.85
C PRO A 105 12.36 6.03 4.30
N ALA A 106 12.44 4.85 4.94
CA ALA A 106 12.81 4.69 6.35
C ALA A 106 14.17 5.30 6.76
N GLY A 107 15.10 5.44 5.82
CA GLY A 107 16.40 6.10 6.05
C GLY A 107 16.33 7.63 6.19
N LEU A 108 15.16 8.22 5.99
CA LEU A 108 14.93 9.66 6.12
C LEU A 108 14.07 9.93 7.35
N LEU A 109 14.58 10.80 8.21
CA LEU A 109 13.88 11.34 9.37
C LEU A 109 13.24 12.68 9.00
N PRO A 110 12.05 12.99 9.53
CA PRO A 110 11.53 14.36 9.48
C PRO A 110 12.50 15.33 10.15
N ALA A 111 12.54 16.58 9.67
CA ALA A 111 13.41 17.62 10.22
C ALA A 111 12.71 18.97 10.45
N VAL A 112 11.42 19.09 10.13
CA VAL A 112 10.66 20.33 10.31
C VAL A 112 10.00 20.34 11.69
N ALA A 113 10.42 21.26 12.56
CA ALA A 113 9.79 21.45 13.88
C ALA A 113 8.37 22.04 13.74
N PRO A 114 7.51 21.91 14.77
CA PRO A 114 6.21 22.58 14.81
C PRO A 114 6.33 24.09 14.50
N GLY A 115 5.45 24.60 13.65
CA GLY A 115 5.46 25.96 13.09
C GLY A 115 6.33 26.14 11.84
N GLY A 116 7.21 25.18 11.52
CA GLY A 116 8.05 25.22 10.33
C GLY A 116 7.28 24.91 9.04
N ALA A 117 7.82 25.35 7.91
CA ALA A 117 7.22 25.15 6.58
C ALA A 117 7.37 23.70 6.11
N CYS A 118 6.29 23.15 5.56
CA CYS A 118 6.22 21.79 5.02
C CYS A 118 5.38 21.73 3.75
N GLU A 119 5.53 20.65 2.99
CA GLU A 119 4.71 20.28 1.83
C GLU A 119 4.08 18.90 2.00
N ARG A 120 4.52 18.14 3.02
CA ARG A 120 4.11 16.76 3.28
C ARG A 120 4.07 16.48 4.77
N TRP A 121 3.21 15.55 5.19
CA TRP A 121 3.04 15.25 6.61
C TRP A 121 4.29 14.64 7.22
N GLU A 122 5.02 13.84 6.45
CA GLU A 122 6.21 13.13 6.91
C GLU A 122 7.46 14.02 7.06
N GLU A 123 7.38 15.31 6.72
CA GLU A 123 8.45 16.29 6.94
C GLU A 123 8.49 16.79 8.38
N CYS A 124 7.37 16.70 9.10
CA CYS A 124 7.19 17.23 10.44
C CYS A 124 7.76 16.27 11.49
N ILE A 125 8.65 16.77 12.36
CA ILE A 125 9.26 15.99 13.45
C ILE A 125 8.19 15.40 14.36
N ASP A 126 7.14 16.18 14.57
CA ASP A 126 5.95 15.79 15.31
C ASP A 126 4.71 16.32 14.59
N GLY A 127 3.66 15.50 14.56
CA GLY A 127 2.37 15.83 13.99
C GLY A 127 2.28 15.71 12.47
N ARG A 128 1.74 16.74 11.82
CA ARG A 128 1.45 16.74 10.37
C ARG A 128 1.64 18.11 9.74
N CYS A 129 1.71 18.12 8.41
CA CYS A 129 1.59 19.36 7.64
C CYS A 129 0.12 19.78 7.53
N THR A 130 -0.16 21.07 7.70
CA THR A 130 -1.51 21.63 7.47
C THR A 130 -1.87 21.72 5.99
N GLY A 131 -0.86 21.69 5.11
CA GLY A 131 -1.08 21.64 3.68
C GLY A 131 -1.56 20.24 3.27
N GLU A 132 -2.37 20.20 2.22
CA GLU A 132 -2.60 18.97 1.47
C GLU A 132 -1.28 18.47 0.85
N LEU A 133 -1.27 17.23 0.40
CA LEU A 133 -0.07 16.61 -0.16
C LEU A 133 0.47 17.42 -1.36
N GLY A 134 1.69 17.93 -1.23
CA GLY A 134 2.33 18.77 -2.26
C GLY A 134 2.02 20.27 -2.17
N CYS A 135 1.23 20.68 -1.18
CA CYS A 135 0.86 22.07 -0.95
C CYS A 135 1.66 22.67 0.21
N PRO A 136 2.10 23.95 0.10
CA PRO A 136 2.73 24.63 1.21
C PRO A 136 1.82 24.65 2.45
N GLY A 137 2.38 24.31 3.60
CA GLY A 137 1.73 24.33 4.89
C GLY A 137 2.72 24.57 6.02
N GLN A 138 2.23 24.39 7.25
CA GLN A 138 3.04 24.45 8.45
C GLN A 138 2.90 23.17 9.25
N CYS A 139 3.99 22.73 9.88
CA CYS A 139 3.94 21.59 10.77
C CYS A 139 3.14 21.96 12.02
N ARG A 140 2.09 21.20 12.31
CA ARG A 140 1.39 21.24 13.58
C ARG A 140 1.73 19.99 14.35
N ALA A 141 2.15 20.17 15.60
CA ALA A 141 2.40 19.09 16.55
C ALA A 141 1.15 18.20 16.73
N HIS A 142 1.35 16.97 17.18
CA HIS A 142 0.25 16.10 17.58
C HIS A 142 -0.50 16.69 18.79
N THR A 143 -1.77 16.33 18.97
CA THR A 143 -2.46 16.56 20.24
C THR A 143 -1.85 15.65 21.31
N PRO A 144 -1.20 16.22 22.35
CA PRO A 144 -0.33 15.47 23.24
C PRO A 144 -1.06 14.65 24.30
N ALA A 145 -2.36 14.88 24.51
CA ALA A 145 -3.09 14.32 25.63
C ALA A 145 -4.31 13.51 25.19
N ALA A 146 -4.52 12.37 25.87
CA ALA A 146 -5.80 11.67 25.84
C ALA A 146 -6.93 12.62 26.29
N GLY A 147 -8.07 12.54 25.63
CA GLY A 147 -9.20 13.47 25.81
C GLY A 147 -9.09 14.76 25.00
N GLY A 148 -7.93 15.05 24.39
CA GLY A 148 -7.79 16.19 23.49
C GLY A 148 -8.53 15.99 22.15
N PRO A 149 -8.83 17.07 21.43
CA PRO A 149 -9.55 16.98 20.16
C PRO A 149 -8.67 16.35 19.07
N CYS A 150 -9.31 15.65 18.14
CA CYS A 150 -8.70 15.13 16.92
C CYS A 150 -9.67 15.23 15.74
N GLY A 151 -9.20 14.90 14.54
CA GLY A 151 -10.02 14.86 13.33
C GLY A 151 -9.15 14.77 12.09
N ALA A 152 -9.71 15.08 10.92
CA ALA A 152 -8.94 15.21 9.68
C ALA A 152 -7.77 16.19 9.85
N ASP A 153 -7.97 17.20 10.70
CA ASP A 153 -7.01 18.28 10.91
C ASP A 153 -6.11 18.19 12.15
N THR A 154 -6.27 17.15 12.97
CA THR A 154 -5.57 17.06 14.24
C THR A 154 -5.33 15.58 14.56
N LEU A 155 -4.05 15.21 14.58
CA LEU A 155 -3.62 13.83 14.85
C LEU A 155 -3.29 13.68 16.32
N CYS A 156 -3.56 12.50 16.87
CA CYS A 156 -3.21 12.16 18.23
C CYS A 156 -1.76 11.71 18.32
N SER A 157 -1.09 11.96 19.45
CA SER A 157 0.26 11.46 19.69
C SER A 157 0.36 9.94 19.66
N ASP A 158 1.59 9.44 19.53
CA ASP A 158 1.89 8.01 19.54
C ASP A 158 1.24 7.27 20.73
N GLY A 159 0.71 6.09 20.44
CA GLY A 159 -0.05 5.29 21.43
C GLY A 159 -1.49 5.74 21.65
N LEU A 160 -1.92 6.84 21.02
CA LEU A 160 -3.31 7.27 20.95
C LEU A 160 -3.90 6.98 19.55
N TYR A 161 -5.21 7.10 19.42
CA TYR A 161 -5.93 7.10 18.15
C TYR A 161 -7.13 8.05 18.21
N CYS A 162 -7.62 8.48 17.06
CA CYS A 162 -8.78 9.37 16.99
C CYS A 162 -10.09 8.57 16.96
N ASP A 163 -10.91 8.69 18.01
CA ASP A 163 -12.29 8.17 18.04
C ASP A 163 -13.26 9.32 18.26
N ARG A 164 -14.14 9.56 17.28
CA ARG A 164 -15.20 10.59 17.34
C ARG A 164 -14.65 11.95 17.82
N ASP A 165 -13.64 12.42 17.11
CA ASP A 165 -12.97 13.71 17.33
C ASP A 165 -12.28 13.86 18.69
N VAL A 166 -12.02 12.76 19.40
CA VAL A 166 -11.27 12.73 20.65
C VAL A 166 -10.12 11.72 20.60
N CYS A 167 -8.94 12.15 21.04
CA CYS A 167 -7.79 11.28 21.21
C CYS A 167 -7.99 10.32 22.37
N ARG A 168 -7.92 9.02 22.08
CA ARG A 168 -8.06 7.95 23.08
C ARG A 168 -6.82 7.09 23.14
N PRO A 169 -6.46 6.57 24.33
CA PRO A 169 -5.41 5.57 24.43
C PRO A 169 -5.84 4.30 23.68
N ARG A 170 -4.87 3.64 23.06
CA ARG A 170 -5.07 2.30 22.50
C ARG A 170 -5.25 1.28 23.62
N GLY A 171 -6.17 0.35 23.40
CA GLY A 171 -6.48 -0.75 24.32
C GLY A 171 -5.38 -1.80 24.38
N ASP A 172 -5.07 -2.23 25.60
CA ASP A 172 -4.25 -3.41 25.89
C ASP A 172 -5.04 -4.71 25.66
N LEU A 173 -4.37 -5.86 25.78
CA LEU A 173 -5.02 -7.18 25.70
C LEU A 173 -6.20 -7.25 26.69
N GLY A 174 -7.37 -7.64 26.19
CA GLY A 174 -8.60 -7.72 26.98
C GLY A 174 -9.39 -6.40 27.10
N ALA A 175 -8.85 -5.27 26.62
CA ALA A 175 -9.57 -4.00 26.63
C ALA A 175 -10.73 -4.00 25.62
N PRO A 176 -11.87 -3.35 25.92
CA PRO A 176 -12.95 -3.23 24.96
C PRO A 176 -12.53 -2.36 23.78
N CYS A 177 -12.99 -2.71 22.58
CA CYS A 177 -12.73 -1.97 21.36
C CYS A 177 -14.01 -1.85 20.53
N ASP A 178 -14.05 -0.91 19.59
CA ASP A 178 -15.29 -0.51 18.94
C ASP A 178 -15.23 -0.56 17.41
N GLY A 179 -14.37 -1.43 16.89
CA GLY A 179 -14.20 -1.69 15.47
C GLY A 179 -13.27 -0.73 14.74
N HIS A 180 -12.82 0.33 15.41
CA HIS A 180 -11.77 1.16 14.86
C HIS A 180 -10.46 0.35 14.79
N TRP A 181 -9.86 0.28 13.61
CA TRP A 181 -8.67 -0.55 13.35
C TRP A 181 -7.44 -0.17 14.20
N HIS A 182 -7.39 1.09 14.67
CA HIS A 182 -6.38 1.56 15.62
C HIS A 182 -6.77 1.47 17.09
N ALA A 183 -7.93 0.91 17.45
CA ALA A 183 -8.39 0.89 18.83
C ALA A 183 -7.47 0.07 19.74
N CYS A 184 -6.75 -0.91 19.20
CA CYS A 184 -5.85 -1.79 19.95
C CYS A 184 -4.38 -1.39 19.77
N ARG A 185 -3.54 -1.80 20.72
CA ARG A 185 -2.08 -1.65 20.59
C ARG A 185 -1.54 -2.46 19.40
N PRO A 186 -0.39 -2.05 18.82
CA PRO A 186 0.28 -2.83 17.78
C PRO A 186 0.41 -4.31 18.14
N GLY A 187 0.11 -5.20 17.18
CA GLY A 187 0.09 -6.65 17.35
C GLY A 187 -1.24 -7.21 17.88
N LEU A 188 -2.20 -6.36 18.26
CA LEU A 188 -3.55 -6.76 18.69
C LEU A 188 -4.60 -6.35 17.65
N VAL A 189 -5.71 -7.08 17.62
CA VAL A 189 -6.86 -6.83 16.73
C VAL A 189 -8.16 -6.78 17.52
N CYS A 190 -9.15 -6.06 17.02
CA CYS A 190 -10.44 -5.90 17.69
C CYS A 190 -11.39 -7.07 17.38
N GLN A 191 -11.33 -8.13 18.17
CA GLN A 191 -12.11 -9.35 17.96
C GLN A 191 -13.56 -9.21 18.46
N GLY A 192 -14.51 -9.80 17.74
CA GLY A 192 -15.92 -9.85 18.14
C GLY A 192 -16.69 -8.53 17.99
N TYR A 193 -16.10 -7.51 17.35
CA TYR A 193 -16.81 -6.28 17.03
C TYR A 193 -17.90 -6.53 15.99
N VAL A 194 -19.11 -6.05 16.26
CA VAL A 194 -20.22 -6.04 15.28
C VAL A 194 -20.65 -4.60 15.07
N ALA A 195 -20.42 -4.11 13.85
CA ALA A 195 -20.86 -2.78 13.43
C ALA A 195 -22.38 -2.67 13.53
N PRO A 196 -22.91 -1.52 13.95
CA PRO A 196 -24.34 -1.28 13.85
C PRO A 196 -24.73 -1.27 12.37
N VAL A 197 -25.67 -2.12 12.00
CA VAL A 197 -26.25 -2.13 10.66
C VAL A 197 -27.62 -1.45 10.76
N HIS A 198 -27.76 -0.34 10.03
CA HIS A 198 -29.04 0.33 9.85
C HIS A 198 -29.68 -0.14 8.55
N GLU A 199 -30.20 -1.37 8.54
CA GLU A 199 -31.02 -1.86 7.44
C GLU A 199 -32.51 -1.56 7.71
N PRO A 200 -33.34 -1.28 6.68
CA PRO A 200 -34.76 -0.94 6.83
C PRO A 200 -35.59 -1.94 7.64
N HIS A 201 -35.11 -3.19 7.78
CA HIS A 201 -35.83 -4.30 8.41
C HIS A 201 -35.03 -5.01 9.52
N ALA A 202 -33.80 -4.58 9.81
CA ALA A 202 -32.96 -5.21 10.84
C ALA A 202 -32.08 -4.17 11.53
N TYR A 203 -32.40 -3.84 12.79
CA TYR A 203 -31.53 -3.06 13.65
C TYR A 203 -30.63 -4.00 14.45
N ARG A 204 -29.35 -4.09 14.08
CA ARG A 204 -28.35 -4.76 14.93
C ARG A 204 -27.71 -3.72 15.84
N ARG A 205 -27.81 -3.94 17.16
CA ARG A 205 -27.10 -3.13 18.15
C ARG A 205 -25.59 -3.28 17.95
N LYS A 206 -24.85 -2.16 18.07
CA LYS A 206 -23.38 -2.17 18.11
C LYS A 206 -22.94 -3.11 19.24
N GLN A 207 -22.10 -4.09 18.91
CA GLN A 207 -21.43 -4.93 19.90
C GLN A 207 -19.97 -4.51 19.94
N LEU A 208 -19.48 -4.14 21.12
CA LEU A 208 -18.06 -3.89 21.32
C LEU A 208 -17.29 -5.20 21.20
N GLY A 209 -16.13 -5.13 20.57
CA GLY A 209 -15.16 -6.20 20.57
C GLY A 209 -14.22 -6.12 21.77
N VAL A 210 -13.20 -6.96 21.75
CA VAL A 210 -12.10 -6.98 22.71
C VAL A 210 -10.78 -7.02 21.95
N CYS A 211 -9.79 -6.27 22.42
CA CYS A 211 -8.44 -6.32 21.89
C CYS A 211 -7.80 -7.66 22.23
N GLU A 212 -7.55 -8.48 21.21
CA GLU A 212 -6.96 -9.81 21.34
C GLU A 212 -5.72 -9.94 20.46
N ALA A 213 -4.86 -10.92 20.76
CA ALA A 213 -3.81 -11.31 19.84
C ALA A 213 -4.43 -11.80 18.52
N ARG A 214 -3.71 -11.64 17.42
CA ARG A 214 -4.13 -12.14 16.11
C ARG A 214 -4.41 -13.66 16.18
N PRO A 215 -5.52 -14.17 15.61
CA PRO A 215 -5.86 -15.57 15.76
C PRO A 215 -4.88 -16.48 15.02
N ASP A 216 -4.54 -17.60 15.64
CA ASP A 216 -3.79 -18.69 15.03
C ASP A 216 -4.64 -19.56 14.10
N ALA A 217 -3.98 -20.46 13.37
CA ALA A 217 -4.62 -21.37 12.44
C ALA A 217 -5.80 -22.13 13.06
N GLY A 218 -6.91 -22.20 12.33
CA GLY A 218 -8.16 -22.82 12.74
C GLY A 218 -9.10 -21.91 13.54
N ARG A 219 -8.62 -20.78 14.06
CA ARG A 219 -9.48 -19.82 14.78
C ARG A 219 -10.33 -19.00 13.79
N PRO A 220 -11.53 -18.54 14.19
CA PRO A 220 -12.33 -17.63 13.39
C PRO A 220 -11.56 -16.36 13.03
N CYS A 221 -11.86 -15.77 11.88
CA CYS A 221 -11.27 -14.52 11.44
C CYS A 221 -12.27 -13.67 10.66
N HIS A 222 -11.94 -12.39 10.51
CA HIS A 222 -12.76 -11.42 9.80
C HIS A 222 -11.91 -10.58 8.85
N ARG A 223 -12.58 -9.88 7.92
CA ARG A 223 -11.94 -8.86 7.10
C ARG A 223 -11.83 -7.57 7.91
N VAL A 224 -10.66 -6.96 7.86
CA VAL A 224 -10.44 -5.59 8.35
C VAL A 224 -10.07 -4.68 7.19
N SER A 225 -10.21 -3.36 7.37
CA SER A 225 -10.02 -2.38 6.28
C SER A 225 -8.65 -2.44 5.60
N LEU A 226 -7.63 -3.00 6.26
CA LEU A 226 -6.25 -3.10 5.75
C LEU A 226 -5.74 -4.55 5.65
N GLY A 227 -6.63 -5.55 5.61
CA GLY A 227 -6.23 -6.96 5.46
C GLY A 227 -7.12 -7.94 6.22
N HIS A 228 -6.50 -8.88 6.94
CA HIS A 228 -7.18 -9.90 7.73
C HIS A 228 -6.52 -10.09 9.09
N ASP A 229 -7.32 -10.51 10.07
CA ASP A 229 -6.90 -10.55 11.49
C ASP A 229 -5.87 -11.62 11.84
N CYS A 230 -5.56 -12.55 10.93
CA CYS A 230 -4.73 -13.72 11.21
C CYS A 230 -3.27 -13.40 11.57
N ALA A 231 -2.64 -14.30 12.35
CA ALA A 231 -1.23 -14.21 12.71
C ALA A 231 -0.31 -14.14 11.46
N PRO A 232 0.93 -13.64 11.59
CA PRO A 232 1.88 -13.56 10.48
C PRO A 232 2.02 -14.89 9.72
N ALA A 233 2.21 -14.81 8.40
CA ALA A 233 2.26 -15.95 7.47
C ALA A 233 0.97 -16.80 7.35
N GLN A 234 -0.12 -16.37 7.98
CA GLN A 234 -1.45 -16.95 7.78
C GLN A 234 -2.33 -16.02 6.93
N PHE A 235 -3.46 -16.54 6.49
CA PHE A 235 -4.51 -15.79 5.80
C PHE A 235 -5.88 -16.17 6.35
N CYS A 236 -6.87 -15.31 6.17
CA CYS A 236 -8.26 -15.63 6.51
C CYS A 236 -8.94 -16.33 5.33
N ASP A 237 -9.31 -17.60 5.50
CA ASP A 237 -9.96 -18.40 4.46
C ASP A 237 -11.47 -18.18 4.46
N PHE A 238 -11.95 -17.39 3.50
CA PHE A 238 -13.36 -17.05 3.33
C PHE A 238 -14.15 -18.08 2.50
N SER A 239 -13.59 -19.26 2.23
CA SER A 239 -14.29 -20.31 1.46
C SER A 239 -15.45 -20.98 2.20
N ALA A 240 -15.50 -20.84 3.53
CA ALA A 240 -16.56 -21.35 4.38
C ALA A 240 -17.52 -20.24 4.84
N ALA A 241 -18.68 -20.63 5.39
CA ALA A 241 -19.62 -19.69 5.99
C ALA A 241 -19.05 -18.98 7.23
N GLU A 242 -18.15 -19.65 7.96
CA GLU A 242 -17.39 -19.10 9.07
C GLU A 242 -15.90 -19.08 8.67
N PRO A 243 -15.35 -17.91 8.30
CA PRO A 243 -13.96 -17.80 7.88
C PRO A 243 -12.99 -18.17 9.00
N ARG A 244 -11.89 -18.84 8.65
CA ARG A 244 -10.88 -19.28 9.63
C ARG A 244 -9.47 -19.00 9.17
N CYS A 245 -8.59 -18.68 10.11
CA CYS A 245 -7.18 -18.52 9.82
C CYS A 245 -6.56 -19.82 9.34
N ARG A 246 -5.73 -19.75 8.30
CA ARG A 246 -5.02 -20.90 7.74
C ARG A 246 -3.59 -20.52 7.40
N ALA A 247 -2.68 -21.48 7.57
CA ALA A 247 -1.34 -21.37 7.03
C ALA A 247 -1.40 -21.25 5.50
N ARG A 248 -0.49 -20.46 4.92
CA ARG A 248 -0.36 -20.34 3.47
C ARG A 248 0.07 -21.68 2.85
N SER A 249 -0.54 -21.97 1.70
CA SER A 249 -0.35 -23.20 0.94
C SER A 249 0.95 -23.19 0.13
N PRO A 250 1.68 -24.32 0.08
CA PRO A 250 2.88 -24.45 -0.76
C PRO A 250 2.53 -24.58 -2.25
N ALA A 251 3.55 -24.53 -3.11
CA ALA A 251 3.37 -24.72 -4.55
C ALA A 251 2.72 -26.06 -4.89
N GLY A 252 1.78 -26.06 -5.83
CA GLY A 252 1.02 -27.22 -6.27
C GLY A 252 -0.19 -27.56 -5.39
N ALA A 253 -0.32 -26.98 -4.20
CA ALA A 253 -1.49 -27.20 -3.35
C ALA A 253 -2.71 -26.42 -3.86
N ALA A 254 -3.91 -26.93 -3.54
CA ALA A 254 -5.15 -26.21 -3.80
C ALA A 254 -5.22 -24.94 -2.95
N CYS A 255 -5.87 -23.92 -3.50
CA CYS A 255 -6.09 -22.65 -2.81
C CYS A 255 -7.52 -22.17 -3.03
N SER A 256 -8.05 -21.49 -2.02
CA SER A 256 -9.45 -21.10 -1.94
C SER A 256 -9.65 -19.59 -1.85
N TRP A 257 -8.55 -18.83 -1.84
CA TRP A 257 -8.54 -17.37 -1.73
C TRP A 257 -7.26 -16.79 -2.34
N GLN A 258 -7.27 -15.50 -2.67
CA GLN A 258 -6.15 -14.82 -3.33
C GLN A 258 -4.85 -14.84 -2.51
N ASP A 259 -4.94 -14.68 -1.18
CA ASP A 259 -3.80 -14.65 -0.25
C ASP A 259 -3.44 -16.04 0.30
N ALA A 260 -4.08 -17.09 -0.22
CA ALA A 260 -3.94 -18.44 0.33
C ALA A 260 -2.56 -19.06 0.07
N CYS A 261 -1.79 -18.53 -0.88
CA CYS A 261 -0.53 -19.13 -1.29
C CYS A 261 0.67 -18.52 -0.56
N ALA A 262 1.72 -19.32 -0.41
CA ALA A 262 3.00 -18.88 0.17
C ALA A 262 3.67 -17.80 -0.70
N ASP A 263 4.69 -17.16 -0.13
CA ASP A 263 5.47 -16.12 -0.78
C ASP A 263 5.91 -16.49 -2.22
N GLY A 264 5.71 -15.58 -3.17
CA GLY A 264 6.06 -15.79 -4.58
C GLY A 264 5.10 -16.70 -5.37
N LEU A 265 3.98 -17.09 -4.76
CA LEU A 265 2.95 -17.90 -5.39
C LEU A 265 1.63 -17.12 -5.49
N ARG A 266 0.83 -17.42 -6.52
CA ARG A 266 -0.55 -16.94 -6.67
C ARG A 266 -1.53 -18.10 -6.81
N CYS A 267 -2.78 -17.86 -6.45
CA CYS A 267 -3.86 -18.82 -6.54
C CYS A 267 -4.41 -18.90 -7.97
N ASP A 268 -3.69 -19.57 -8.87
CA ASP A 268 -4.02 -19.64 -10.29
C ASP A 268 -5.33 -20.41 -10.54
N GLY A 269 -6.23 -19.83 -11.33
CA GLY A 269 -7.52 -20.43 -11.69
C GLY A 269 -8.59 -20.34 -10.60
N LEU A 270 -8.39 -19.56 -9.53
CA LEU A 270 -9.42 -19.32 -8.52
C LEU A 270 -10.63 -18.66 -9.17
N ARG A 271 -11.83 -19.18 -8.90
CA ARG A 271 -13.09 -18.57 -9.36
C ARG A 271 -13.97 -18.21 -8.19
N LEU A 272 -14.38 -16.95 -8.15
CA LEU A 272 -15.26 -16.39 -7.14
C LEU A 272 -16.55 -15.91 -7.81
N SER A 273 -17.70 -16.26 -7.26
CA SER A 273 -18.99 -15.81 -7.78
C SER A 273 -19.26 -14.35 -7.45
N ALA A 274 -20.25 -13.74 -8.11
CA ALA A 274 -20.78 -12.44 -7.69
C ALA A 274 -21.62 -12.54 -6.40
N ALA A 275 -22.10 -13.75 -6.05
CA ALA A 275 -22.83 -13.99 -4.82
C ALA A 275 -21.87 -13.91 -3.62
N VAL A 276 -22.38 -13.40 -2.49
CA VAL A 276 -21.62 -13.34 -1.24
C VAL A 276 -21.98 -14.50 -0.31
N ASN A 277 -21.02 -14.93 0.51
CA ASN A 277 -21.20 -15.90 1.58
C ASN A 277 -21.79 -15.21 2.83
N GLY A 278 -21.96 -15.96 3.92
CA GLY A 278 -22.48 -15.42 5.19
C GLY A 278 -21.59 -14.34 5.83
N ALA A 279 -20.33 -14.22 5.42
CA ALA A 279 -19.39 -13.19 5.84
C ALA A 279 -19.39 -11.95 4.93
N GLY A 280 -20.24 -11.90 3.91
CA GLY A 280 -20.29 -10.79 2.95
C GLY A 280 -19.19 -10.84 1.88
N GLU A 281 -18.41 -11.92 1.82
CA GLU A 281 -17.34 -12.12 0.84
C GLU A 281 -17.80 -12.93 -0.35
N ARG A 282 -17.18 -12.72 -1.52
CA ARG A 282 -17.52 -13.49 -2.73
C ARG A 282 -17.40 -14.99 -2.48
N ARG A 283 -18.43 -15.75 -2.81
CA ARG A 283 -18.46 -17.21 -2.62
C ARG A 283 -17.54 -17.91 -3.61
N LEU A 284 -16.78 -18.89 -3.11
CA LEU A 284 -15.93 -19.77 -3.91
C LEU A 284 -16.76 -20.62 -4.88
N GLU A 285 -16.46 -20.54 -6.18
CA GLU A 285 -17.03 -21.39 -7.23
C GLU A 285 -16.13 -22.58 -7.54
N ALA A 286 -14.83 -22.31 -7.71
CA ALA A 286 -13.83 -23.33 -7.99
C ALA A 286 -12.50 -22.97 -7.29
N PRO A 287 -11.87 -23.93 -6.59
CA PRO A 287 -10.54 -23.71 -6.03
C PRO A 287 -9.50 -23.54 -7.14
N GLY A 288 -8.48 -22.72 -6.88
CA GLY A 288 -7.30 -22.60 -7.72
C GLY A 288 -6.18 -23.55 -7.28
N VAL A 289 -5.00 -23.36 -7.85
CA VAL A 289 -3.76 -24.04 -7.46
C VAL A 289 -2.66 -23.01 -7.22
N CYS A 290 -1.94 -23.12 -6.11
CA CYS A 290 -0.80 -22.27 -5.83
C CYS A 290 0.33 -22.53 -6.83
N ARG A 291 0.61 -21.55 -7.69
CA ARG A 291 1.64 -21.62 -8.71
C ARG A 291 2.58 -20.42 -8.62
N PRO A 292 3.84 -20.55 -9.08
CA PRO A 292 4.71 -19.41 -9.25
C PRO A 292 4.03 -18.34 -10.11
N VAL A 293 4.26 -17.08 -9.75
CA VAL A 293 3.76 -15.93 -10.49
C VAL A 293 4.22 -16.00 -11.95
N ALA A 294 3.35 -15.60 -12.87
CA ALA A 294 3.69 -15.53 -14.30
C ALA A 294 4.68 -14.42 -14.59
N ASP A 295 5.53 -14.69 -15.58
CA ASP A 295 6.19 -13.64 -16.34
C ASP A 295 5.33 -13.19 -17.52
N ALA A 296 5.79 -12.13 -18.20
CA ALA A 296 5.19 -11.69 -19.45
C ALA A 296 5.04 -12.85 -20.45
N ASP A 297 3.93 -12.85 -21.19
CA ASP A 297 3.51 -13.84 -22.18
C ASP A 297 3.29 -15.26 -21.64
N ALA A 298 3.34 -15.46 -20.33
CA ALA A 298 2.92 -16.71 -19.73
C ALA A 298 1.40 -16.92 -19.89
N PRO A 299 0.93 -18.18 -20.01
CA PRO A 299 -0.49 -18.46 -20.08
C PRO A 299 -1.20 -18.11 -18.76
N CYS A 300 -2.42 -17.60 -18.87
CA CYS A 300 -3.33 -17.27 -17.79
C CYS A 300 -4.79 -17.54 -18.21
N ASP A 301 -5.69 -17.66 -17.23
CA ASP A 301 -7.12 -17.79 -17.46
C ASP A 301 -7.81 -16.41 -17.27
N PRO A 302 -8.32 -15.78 -18.34
CA PRO A 302 -9.00 -14.48 -18.23
C PRO A 302 -10.35 -14.57 -17.51
N ALA A 303 -10.91 -15.77 -17.33
CA ALA A 303 -12.15 -15.98 -16.59
C ALA A 303 -11.93 -16.22 -15.08
N ALA A 304 -10.68 -16.37 -14.64
CA ALA A 304 -10.36 -16.54 -13.22
C ALA A 304 -10.48 -15.22 -12.46
N ALA A 305 -10.97 -15.29 -11.22
CA ALA A 305 -10.97 -14.15 -10.31
C ALA A 305 -9.54 -13.80 -9.88
N GLU A 306 -8.69 -14.81 -9.69
CA GLU A 306 -7.24 -14.64 -9.53
C GLU A 306 -6.51 -15.27 -10.70
N THR A 307 -5.79 -14.42 -11.41
CA THR A 307 -4.89 -14.86 -12.47
C THR A 307 -3.50 -15.11 -11.87
N ARG A 308 -2.72 -15.97 -12.52
CA ARG A 308 -1.29 -16.12 -12.23
C ARG A 308 -0.48 -14.84 -12.55
N CYS A 309 -1.03 -13.85 -13.26
CA CYS A 309 -0.33 -12.62 -13.60
C CYS A 309 -0.07 -11.76 -12.35
N PRO A 310 1.10 -11.13 -12.21
CA PRO A 310 1.42 -10.20 -11.12
C PRO A 310 0.56 -8.93 -11.15
N ILE A 311 0.62 -8.08 -10.11
CA ILE A 311 -0.27 -6.91 -9.98
C ILE A 311 -0.05 -5.87 -11.07
N ASP A 312 1.19 -5.77 -11.57
CA ASP A 312 1.64 -4.88 -12.64
C ASP A 312 1.41 -5.47 -14.05
N MET A 313 0.78 -6.64 -14.13
CA MET A 313 0.34 -7.27 -15.36
C MET A 313 -1.18 -7.46 -15.35
N ARG A 314 -1.72 -7.80 -16.52
CA ARG A 314 -3.11 -8.26 -16.69
C ARG A 314 -3.13 -9.52 -17.54
N CYS A 315 -4.14 -10.37 -17.33
CA CYS A 315 -4.41 -11.45 -18.26
C CYS A 315 -5.16 -10.88 -19.48
N GLY A 316 -4.56 -10.94 -20.65
CA GLY A 316 -5.19 -10.53 -21.90
C GLY A 316 -6.26 -11.53 -22.36
N ASP A 317 -7.11 -11.08 -23.29
CA ASP A 317 -8.14 -11.92 -23.92
C ASP A 317 -7.54 -13.12 -24.69
N ASP A 318 -6.26 -13.03 -25.06
CA ASP A 318 -5.47 -14.12 -25.66
C ASP A 318 -4.99 -15.17 -24.64
N GLY A 319 -5.38 -15.03 -23.38
CA GLY A 319 -4.97 -15.90 -22.28
C GLY A 319 -3.49 -15.77 -21.94
N ARG A 320 -2.90 -14.58 -22.11
CA ARG A 320 -1.49 -14.31 -21.83
C ARG A 320 -1.31 -13.16 -20.85
N CYS A 321 -0.37 -13.29 -19.92
CA CYS A 321 0.00 -12.18 -19.03
C CYS A 321 0.71 -11.10 -19.82
N ARG A 322 0.19 -9.88 -19.79
CA ARG A 322 0.79 -8.72 -20.46
C ARG A 322 1.15 -7.68 -19.41
N PRO A 323 2.34 -7.07 -19.49
CA PRO A 323 2.66 -5.87 -18.70
C PRO A 323 1.55 -4.83 -18.89
N ARG A 324 1.17 -4.16 -17.78
CA ARG A 324 0.42 -2.92 -17.91
C ARG A 324 1.26 -1.92 -18.69
N GLY A 325 0.59 -1.16 -19.54
CA GLY A 325 1.21 -0.38 -20.60
C GLY A 325 2.25 0.62 -20.10
N ASP A 326 3.44 0.56 -20.69
CA ASP A 326 4.46 1.61 -20.59
C ASP A 326 4.08 2.83 -21.43
N THR A 327 4.89 3.89 -21.33
CA THR A 327 4.79 5.05 -22.22
C THR A 327 4.62 4.63 -23.69
N GLY A 328 3.52 5.06 -24.31
CA GLY A 328 3.15 4.77 -25.69
C GLY A 328 2.29 3.51 -25.89
N ALA A 329 2.17 2.63 -24.90
CA ALA A 329 1.28 1.47 -24.98
C ALA A 329 -0.18 1.90 -25.05
N THR A 330 -1.03 1.16 -25.78
CA THR A 330 -2.45 1.49 -25.90
C THR A 330 -3.20 1.27 -24.58
N CYS A 331 -4.13 2.17 -24.28
CA CYS A 331 -4.94 2.14 -23.07
C CYS A 331 -6.37 2.59 -23.37
N ARG A 332 -7.33 2.09 -22.59
CA ARG A 332 -8.73 2.51 -22.56
C ARG A 332 -9.05 3.27 -21.29
N GLU A 333 -8.46 2.82 -20.18
CA GLU A 333 -8.63 3.43 -18.86
C GLU A 333 -7.29 3.52 -18.12
N ARG A 334 -7.25 4.25 -17.00
CA ARG A 334 -6.02 4.46 -16.24
C ARG A 334 -5.38 3.14 -15.76
N ASN A 335 -6.21 2.16 -15.39
CA ASN A 335 -5.75 0.87 -14.89
C ASN A 335 -4.99 0.04 -15.94
N ASP A 336 -5.10 0.41 -17.22
CA ASP A 336 -4.35 -0.23 -18.30
C ASP A 336 -2.87 0.15 -18.30
N CYS A 337 -2.51 1.25 -17.65
CA CYS A 337 -1.15 1.76 -17.60
C CYS A 337 -0.40 1.24 -16.38
N GLY A 338 0.92 1.18 -16.51
CA GLY A 338 1.81 0.85 -15.41
C GLY A 338 1.70 1.85 -14.26
N PRO A 339 2.32 1.54 -13.10
CA PRO A 339 2.45 2.52 -12.04
C PRO A 339 3.12 3.80 -12.56
N TYR A 340 2.73 4.95 -12.01
CA TYR A 340 3.25 6.27 -12.39
C TYR A 340 3.00 6.68 -13.85
N HIS A 341 1.96 6.11 -14.46
CA HIS A 341 1.47 6.48 -15.77
C HIS A 341 -0.05 6.72 -15.70
N HIS A 342 -0.54 7.51 -16.65
CA HIS A 342 -1.97 7.70 -16.89
C HIS A 342 -2.29 7.39 -18.36
N CYS A 343 -3.55 7.11 -18.64
CA CYS A 343 -4.01 6.94 -20.00
C CYS A 343 -4.37 8.31 -20.60
N GLU A 344 -3.59 8.81 -21.57
CA GLU A 344 -3.89 10.08 -22.24
C GLU A 344 -5.10 9.89 -23.18
N PRO A 345 -6.25 10.53 -22.91
CA PRO A 345 -7.47 10.28 -23.67
C PRO A 345 -7.36 10.63 -25.15
N ALA A 346 -6.53 11.64 -25.49
CA ALA A 346 -6.37 12.10 -26.87
C ALA A 346 -5.67 11.07 -27.77
N THR A 347 -4.65 10.37 -27.23
CA THR A 347 -3.87 9.38 -27.98
C THR A 347 -4.27 7.95 -27.68
N ARG A 348 -5.04 7.72 -26.59
CA ARG A 348 -5.31 6.40 -26.03
C ARG A 348 -4.03 5.62 -25.80
N THR A 349 -3.01 6.33 -25.31
CA THR A 349 -1.73 5.74 -24.95
C THR A 349 -1.33 6.11 -23.54
N CYS A 350 -0.64 5.20 -22.86
CA CYS A 350 -0.08 5.47 -21.56
C CYS A 350 1.00 6.54 -21.67
N GLN A 351 0.93 7.54 -20.79
CA GLN A 351 1.90 8.61 -20.67
C GLN A 351 2.43 8.64 -19.24
N PRO A 352 3.70 9.02 -19.05
CA PRO A 352 4.23 9.18 -17.70
C PRO A 352 3.47 10.25 -16.91
N ASP A 353 3.24 10.02 -15.63
CA ASP A 353 2.71 11.05 -14.73
C ASP A 353 3.78 12.14 -14.51
N ALA A 354 3.40 13.39 -14.66
CA ALA A 354 4.22 14.57 -14.41
C ALA A 354 4.31 14.88 -12.92
N ALA A 355 5.51 15.18 -12.45
CA ALA A 355 5.77 15.61 -11.08
C ALA A 355 5.30 17.05 -10.83
N LEU A 356 5.13 17.43 -9.56
CA LEU A 356 4.83 18.81 -9.18
C LEU A 356 5.87 19.79 -9.72
N GLY A 357 5.42 20.76 -10.51
CA GLY A 357 6.21 21.75 -11.23
C GLY A 357 6.50 21.41 -12.69
N GLU A 358 6.33 20.15 -13.10
CA GLU A 358 6.56 19.74 -14.49
C GLU A 358 5.44 20.21 -15.43
N PRO A 359 5.73 20.38 -16.74
CA PRO A 359 4.72 20.76 -17.72
C PRO A 359 3.57 19.75 -17.78
N CYS A 360 2.36 20.24 -18.00
CA CYS A 360 1.16 19.41 -18.15
C CYS A 360 0.21 19.99 -19.19
N ARG A 361 -0.71 19.14 -19.66
CA ARG A 361 -1.80 19.54 -20.54
C ARG A 361 -3.12 19.52 -19.75
N PRO A 362 -3.89 20.61 -19.72
CA PRO A 362 -5.18 20.61 -19.05
C PRO A 362 -6.16 19.70 -19.79
N ASP A 363 -6.85 18.82 -19.06
CA ASP A 363 -7.93 18.03 -19.61
C ASP A 363 -9.09 18.94 -20.01
N ARG A 364 -9.58 18.76 -21.24
CA ARG A 364 -10.70 19.56 -21.78
C ARG A 364 -12.05 19.15 -21.18
N GLY A 365 -12.15 17.97 -20.58
CA GLY A 365 -13.35 17.48 -19.91
C GLY A 365 -13.16 17.57 -18.41
N GLY A 366 -13.65 18.64 -17.78
CA GLY A 366 -13.53 18.91 -16.33
C GLY A 366 -14.30 17.93 -15.42
N GLY A 367 -14.24 16.63 -15.69
CA GLY A 367 -14.72 15.60 -14.80
C GLY A 367 -13.87 15.58 -13.54
N ARG A 368 -14.48 15.90 -12.40
CA ARG A 368 -13.89 15.64 -11.08
C ARG A 368 -13.79 14.13 -10.90
N GLY A 369 -12.71 13.50 -11.36
CA GLY A 369 -12.54 12.06 -11.18
C GLY A 369 -11.40 11.45 -11.98
N ASP A 370 -11.09 12.00 -13.15
CA ASP A 370 -9.95 11.52 -13.92
C ASP A 370 -8.70 12.19 -13.38
N ALA A 371 -7.86 11.40 -12.70
CA ALA A 371 -6.52 11.81 -12.31
C ALA A 371 -5.77 12.19 -13.58
N GLY A 372 -5.75 13.50 -13.89
CA GLY A 372 -5.03 14.06 -15.04
C GLY A 372 -3.53 13.78 -14.95
N PRO A 373 -2.71 14.36 -15.83
CA PRO A 373 -1.30 14.00 -15.98
C PRO A 373 -0.43 14.27 -14.76
N CYS A 374 -0.95 14.87 -13.69
CA CYS A 374 -0.19 15.31 -12.52
C CYS A 374 -0.27 14.32 -11.38
N PHE A 375 0.87 13.75 -10.99
CA PHE A 375 0.96 12.89 -9.82
C PHE A 375 0.69 13.69 -8.54
N LEU A 376 -0.32 13.29 -7.77
CA LEU A 376 -0.72 13.93 -6.50
C LEU A 376 -1.08 15.43 -6.63
N GLY A 377 -1.55 15.85 -7.80
CA GLY A 377 -1.85 17.26 -8.06
C GLY A 377 -2.86 17.46 -9.19
N ALA A 378 -2.93 18.70 -9.66
CA ALA A 378 -3.75 19.09 -10.80
C ALA A 378 -2.92 19.91 -11.80
N CYS A 379 -3.32 19.87 -13.07
CA CYS A 379 -2.70 20.72 -14.07
C CYS A 379 -3.28 22.14 -13.96
N ASP A 380 -2.45 23.13 -13.62
CA ASP A 380 -2.85 24.53 -13.67
C ASP A 380 -3.06 24.94 -15.14
N PRO A 381 -4.28 25.34 -15.56
CA PRO A 381 -4.55 25.68 -16.95
C PRO A 381 -3.82 26.93 -17.43
N ALA A 382 -3.51 27.87 -16.52
CA ALA A 382 -2.80 29.09 -16.85
C ALA A 382 -1.29 28.85 -16.96
N ALA A 383 -0.71 28.21 -15.94
CA ALA A 383 0.73 27.94 -15.90
C ALA A 383 1.17 26.76 -16.78
N ARG A 384 0.23 25.88 -17.16
CA ARG A 384 0.49 24.58 -17.82
C ARG A 384 1.54 23.76 -17.08
N ARG A 385 1.45 23.77 -15.75
CA ARG A 385 2.34 23.02 -14.85
C ARG A 385 1.52 22.27 -13.81
N CYS A 386 2.03 21.12 -13.40
CA CYS A 386 1.46 20.38 -12.29
C CYS A 386 1.66 21.17 -11.00
N VAL A 387 0.56 21.44 -10.30
CA VAL A 387 0.55 22.12 -9.01
C VAL A 387 -0.14 21.20 -7.98
N GLY A 388 0.17 21.39 -6.70
CA GLY A 388 -0.59 20.73 -5.65
C GLY A 388 -2.06 21.11 -5.80
N ALA A 389 -2.97 20.14 -5.65
CA ALA A 389 -4.40 20.38 -5.78
C ALA A 389 -4.97 21.08 -4.53
N CYS A 390 -4.34 22.16 -4.10
CA CYS A 390 -4.56 22.79 -2.81
C CYS A 390 -6.00 23.32 -2.73
N SER A 391 -6.83 22.68 -1.90
CA SER A 391 -8.11 23.28 -1.54
C SER A 391 -7.86 24.67 -0.96
N ARG A 392 -8.50 25.69 -1.55
CA ARG A 392 -8.52 27.01 -0.91
C ARG A 392 -9.27 26.80 0.39
N GLY A 393 -8.56 26.85 1.52
CA GLY A 393 -9.14 26.59 2.84
C GLY A 393 -10.48 27.29 2.97
N ASN A 394 -11.54 26.51 3.25
CA ASN A 394 -12.85 27.05 3.57
C ASN A 394 -12.82 27.78 4.90
#